data_AF-A0A0N4WAB8-F1
#
_entry.id   AF-A0A0N4WAB8-F1
#
_cell.length_a   1.000
_cell.length_b   1.000
_cell.length_c   1.000
_cell.angle_alpha   90.00
_cell.angle_beta   90.00
_cell.angle_gamma   90.00
#
_symmetry.space_group_name_H-M   'P 1'
#
loop_
_entity.id
_entity.type
_entity.pdbx_description
1 polymer ?
#
loop_
_entity_poly.entity_id
_entity_poly.type
_entity_poly.pdbx_seq_one_letter_code
_entity_poly.pdbx_strand_id
1 'polypeptide(L)'
;LYNMMAMVIFIFDDVFIGYFFHWLYLNIFFDCVFLLDILIQSRTSNSNARGMCSYYNTIIFSFRIYLDIASLIPTDLVLIFNRSISLVRAVRLFKIYRLNDFIEKAQKRTAFPHAFKIALLISACYILFHWNACVYFLFSLSEGLSEDDTNAFGFSYYKVFDPRIPTCFSFCQIPSQVFNDQNCQFPENFTLLDIDDHRPRYMQEMYEFWAGKFVKWEMGNFSREYSMSIYWSALTITTCGQQPYPSTSSQNMLEVIDTLIGVLVFATIIGGVGSVVTHMNEEVYEFRQKMDGIKFYMKYRCLFYKSLMVTPAIQERVISCFTYMHSQHQLNDEKELLDVLPPRLQGQIAVNLHMDTLKKVELFKQCSAGFLYEVVLRIKQQIYSPNDYLFRAGERAKEMFIVKRGTLRVIDEENTLTDGSTFGEMSVILIDGNQLGSHRAVSLRSEGYSDIYILNQDDVSTILQEYPTDRQQLLDNGNLEGSHNSKIYGEPASMLSLEEQLSRMKAQIGDLDGQLNNMYASFNVKMKRRVTAVERLFARHRRQIKLDCLRGKIRF
;
A
#
# COMPACT_ATOMS: atom_id res chain seq x y z
N LEU A 1 2.95 -17.49 26.81
CA LEU A 1 3.25 -16.32 27.66
C LEU A 1 3.31 -16.68 29.14
N TYR A 2 2.21 -17.08 29.80
CA TYR A 2 2.25 -17.49 31.23
C TYR A 2 3.36 -18.50 31.54
N ASN A 3 3.39 -19.64 30.82
CA ASN A 3 4.41 -20.68 31.02
C ASN A 3 5.85 -20.20 30.76
N MET A 4 6.06 -19.14 29.96
CA MET A 4 7.40 -18.58 29.75
C MET A 4 7.81 -17.71 30.95
N MET A 5 6.89 -16.99 31.59
CA MET A 5 7.20 -16.15 32.76
C MET A 5 7.27 -16.96 34.06
N ALA A 6 6.25 -17.76 34.31
CA ALA A 6 6.12 -18.49 35.57
C ALA A 6 7.12 -19.65 35.73
N MET A 7 7.96 -19.90 34.73
CA MET A 7 8.96 -20.97 34.77
C MET A 7 10.17 -20.60 35.61
N VAL A 8 10.75 -19.43 35.35
CA VAL A 8 12.05 -19.02 35.90
C VAL A 8 11.92 -18.23 37.20
N ILE A 9 10.75 -17.66 37.48
CA ILE A 9 10.51 -16.81 38.66
C ILE A 9 10.60 -17.54 40.01
N PHE A 10 10.57 -18.87 40.05
CA PHE A 10 10.68 -19.65 41.30
C PHE A 10 12.10 -19.78 41.85
N ILE A 11 13.08 -19.15 41.20
CA ILE A 11 14.42 -19.01 41.74
C ILE A 11 14.38 -18.12 43.00
N PHE A 12 13.50 -17.11 43.04
CA PHE A 12 13.32 -16.22 44.19
C PHE A 12 12.57 -16.91 45.34
N ASP A 13 13.12 -16.83 46.55
CA ASP A 13 12.65 -17.55 47.72
C ASP A 13 11.26 -17.11 48.19
N ASP A 14 11.04 -15.81 48.32
CA ASP A 14 9.76 -15.23 48.73
C ASP A 14 8.60 -15.66 47.81
N VAL A 15 8.88 -15.76 46.51
CA VAL A 15 7.88 -16.17 45.50
C VAL A 15 7.54 -17.64 45.65
N PHE A 16 8.55 -18.48 45.86
CA PHE A 16 8.36 -19.91 46.09
C PHE A 16 7.53 -20.15 47.35
N ILE A 17 7.92 -19.59 48.48
CA ILE A 17 7.25 -19.82 49.76
C ILE A 17 5.80 -19.28 49.74
N GLY A 18 5.58 -18.09 49.17
CA GLY A 18 4.26 -17.46 49.16
C GLY A 18 3.27 -18.04 48.14
N TYR A 19 3.76 -18.44 46.96
CA TYR A 19 2.88 -18.66 45.80
C TYR A 19 2.97 -20.06 45.16
N PHE A 20 3.81 -20.96 45.66
CA PHE A 20 4.03 -22.28 45.05
C PHE A 20 2.73 -23.09 44.82
N PHE A 21 1.84 -23.16 45.82
CA PHE A 21 0.59 -23.90 45.67
C PHE A 21 -0.38 -23.27 44.66
N HIS A 22 -0.56 -21.95 44.70
CA HIS A 22 -1.40 -21.22 43.73
C HIS A 22 -0.92 -21.45 42.30
N TRP A 23 0.39 -21.44 42.13
CA TRP A 23 1.01 -21.70 40.87
C TRP A 23 0.87 -23.16 40.40
N LEU A 24 0.94 -24.14 41.31
CA LEU A 24 0.74 -25.54 40.97
C LEU A 24 -0.65 -25.77 40.37
N TYR A 25 -1.68 -25.14 40.94
CA TYR A 25 -3.04 -25.17 40.41
C TYR A 25 -3.12 -24.57 39.00
N LEU A 26 -2.48 -23.42 38.77
CA LEU A 26 -2.44 -22.78 37.46
C LEU A 26 -1.71 -23.64 36.42
N ASN A 27 -0.62 -24.30 36.80
CA ASN A 27 0.10 -25.22 35.91
C ASN A 27 -0.76 -26.42 35.51
N ILE A 28 -1.43 -27.06 36.48
CA ILE A 28 -2.35 -28.17 36.19
C ILE A 28 -3.44 -27.69 35.23
N PHE A 29 -3.98 -26.48 35.44
CA PHE A 29 -4.95 -25.89 34.51
C PHE A 29 -4.38 -25.71 33.09
N PHE A 30 -3.17 -25.19 32.94
CA PHE A 30 -2.55 -25.03 31.62
C PHE A 30 -2.16 -26.37 30.96
N ASP A 31 -1.80 -27.38 31.74
CA ASP A 31 -1.57 -28.74 31.24
C ASP A 31 -2.89 -29.36 30.73
N CYS A 32 -4.02 -29.12 31.42
CA CYS A 32 -5.34 -29.48 30.91
C CYS A 32 -5.68 -28.76 29.60
N VAL A 33 -5.36 -27.45 29.50
CA VAL A 33 -5.52 -26.70 28.24
C VAL A 33 -4.65 -27.28 27.13
N PHE A 34 -3.42 -27.70 27.44
CA PHE A 34 -2.52 -28.31 26.46
C PHE A 34 -3.02 -29.68 25.99
N LEU A 35 -3.59 -30.49 26.89
CA LEU A 35 -4.25 -31.75 26.53
C LEU A 35 -5.47 -31.52 25.63
N LEU A 36 -6.33 -30.56 25.99
CA LEU A 36 -7.50 -30.21 25.20
C LEU A 36 -7.12 -29.71 23.81
N ASP A 37 -6.05 -28.91 23.71
CA ASP A 37 -5.51 -28.43 22.43
C ASP A 37 -5.04 -29.60 21.54
N ILE A 38 -4.34 -30.60 22.09
CA ILE A 38 -3.97 -31.83 21.34
C ILE A 38 -5.22 -32.57 20.84
N LEU A 39 -6.25 -32.69 21.68
CA LEU A 39 -7.52 -33.32 21.29
C LEU A 39 -8.20 -32.56 20.14
N ILE A 40 -8.28 -31.24 20.21
CA ILE A 40 -8.87 -30.41 19.14
C ILE A 40 -8.06 -30.56 17.84
N GLN A 41 -6.74 -30.53 17.91
CA GLN A 41 -5.88 -30.68 16.73
C GLN A 41 -6.06 -32.03 16.05
N SER A 42 -6.25 -33.10 16.82
CA SER A 42 -6.53 -34.42 16.28
C SER A 42 -7.82 -34.47 15.43
N ARG A 43 -8.71 -33.49 15.61
CA ARG A 43 -10.02 -33.37 14.93
C ARG A 43 -10.10 -32.22 13.92
N THR A 44 -9.11 -31.33 13.86
CA THR A 44 -9.16 -30.16 12.98
C THR A 44 -8.63 -30.52 11.60
N SER A 45 -9.50 -30.54 10.58
CA SER A 45 -9.09 -30.76 9.18
C SER A 45 -8.43 -29.52 8.60
N ASN A 46 -7.30 -29.69 7.89
CA ASN A 46 -6.65 -28.59 7.20
C ASN A 46 -7.48 -28.19 5.96
N SER A 47 -7.80 -26.90 5.82
CA SER A 47 -8.69 -26.38 4.76
C SER A 47 -8.15 -26.54 3.33
N ASN A 48 -6.87 -26.87 3.19
CA ASN A 48 -6.17 -26.93 1.90
C ASN A 48 -6.12 -28.33 1.27
N ALA A 49 -6.60 -29.37 1.97
CA ALA A 49 -6.62 -30.73 1.44
C ALA A 49 -8.02 -31.08 0.90
N ARG A 50 -8.12 -31.40 -0.40
CA ARG A 50 -9.35 -31.90 -1.06
C ARG A 50 -9.68 -33.35 -0.62
N GLY A 51 -9.85 -33.58 0.68
CA GLY A 51 -10.29 -34.87 1.22
C GLY A 51 -10.16 -34.98 2.74
N MET A 52 -11.25 -35.29 3.43
CA MET A 52 -11.31 -35.45 4.90
C MET A 52 -10.53 -36.67 5.43
N CYS A 53 -10.33 -37.73 4.63
CA CYS A 53 -9.88 -39.03 5.13
C CYS A 53 -8.35 -39.27 5.11
N SER A 54 -7.53 -38.43 4.47
CA SER A 54 -6.08 -38.70 4.36
C SER A 54 -5.22 -38.10 5.48
N TYR A 55 -5.80 -37.34 6.41
CA TYR A 55 -5.06 -36.44 7.30
C TYR A 55 -4.69 -37.04 8.66
N TYR A 56 -5.49 -37.96 9.20
CA TYR A 56 -5.28 -38.54 10.55
C TYR A 56 -3.92 -39.26 10.67
N ASN A 57 -3.51 -39.99 9.62
CA ASN A 57 -2.22 -40.69 9.59
C ASN A 57 -1.03 -39.72 9.44
N THR A 58 -1.20 -38.54 8.85
CA THR A 58 -0.10 -37.58 8.66
C THR A 58 0.25 -36.84 9.96
N ILE A 59 -0.73 -36.59 10.84
CA ILE A 59 -0.48 -35.94 12.14
C ILE A 59 0.23 -36.90 13.11
N ILE A 60 -0.19 -38.17 13.17
CA ILE A 60 0.38 -39.19 14.09
C ILE A 60 1.88 -39.41 13.87
N PHE A 61 2.35 -39.30 12.62
CA PHE A 61 3.77 -39.42 12.28
C PHE A 61 4.52 -38.08 12.28
N SER A 62 3.86 -36.98 12.62
CA SER A 62 4.49 -35.67 12.64
C SER A 62 5.30 -35.46 13.92
N PHE A 63 6.50 -34.91 13.78
CA PHE A 63 7.38 -34.49 14.88
C PHE A 63 6.67 -33.60 15.92
N ARG A 64 5.58 -32.91 15.54
CA ARG A 64 4.78 -32.04 16.40
C ARG A 64 4.15 -32.76 17.60
N ILE A 65 3.65 -33.98 17.42
CA ILE A 65 3.04 -34.75 18.54
C ILE A 65 4.09 -35.11 19.60
N TYR A 66 5.31 -35.44 19.17
CA TYR A 66 6.40 -35.74 20.11
C TYR A 66 6.74 -34.52 20.97
N LEU A 67 6.75 -33.31 20.39
CA LEU A 67 6.93 -32.06 21.14
C LEU A 67 5.77 -31.80 22.11
N ASP A 68 4.53 -32.09 21.70
CA ASP A 68 3.35 -31.93 22.54
C ASP A 68 3.38 -32.87 23.75
N ILE A 69 3.69 -34.16 23.54
CA ILE A 69 3.82 -35.16 24.62
C ILE A 69 4.96 -34.78 25.56
N ALA A 70 6.11 -34.38 25.02
CA ALA A 70 7.24 -33.96 25.84
C ALA A 70 6.87 -32.75 26.72
N SER A 71 6.13 -31.77 26.18
CA SER A 71 5.70 -30.57 26.93
C SER A 71 4.75 -30.84 28.11
N LEU A 72 4.13 -32.03 28.16
CA LEU A 72 3.18 -32.45 29.20
C LEU A 72 3.81 -33.31 30.31
N ILE A 73 5.11 -33.60 30.22
CA ILE A 73 5.80 -34.35 31.28
C ILE A 73 5.70 -33.54 32.57
N PRO A 74 5.19 -34.12 33.69
CA PRO A 74 4.95 -33.40 34.94
C PRO A 74 6.26 -33.16 35.72
N THR A 75 7.20 -32.45 35.10
CA THR A 75 8.49 -32.07 35.69
C THR A 75 8.34 -31.21 36.94
N ASP A 76 7.17 -30.60 37.14
CA ASP A 76 6.85 -29.79 38.32
C ASP A 76 6.86 -30.59 39.62
N LEU A 77 6.52 -31.89 39.58
CA LEU A 77 6.54 -32.75 40.77
C LEU A 77 7.97 -32.99 41.29
N VAL A 78 8.97 -32.87 40.42
CA VAL A 78 10.39 -33.00 40.78
C VAL A 78 10.85 -31.85 41.68
N LEU A 79 10.21 -30.67 41.58
CA LEU A 79 10.55 -29.50 42.41
C LEU A 79 10.23 -29.70 43.89
N ILE A 80 9.32 -30.64 44.22
CA ILE A 80 9.00 -31.00 45.61
C ILE A 80 10.22 -31.66 46.27
N PHE A 81 11.04 -32.37 45.48
CA PHE A 81 12.20 -33.11 45.98
C PHE A 81 13.51 -32.32 45.88
N ASN A 82 13.70 -31.53 44.82
CA ASN A 82 14.92 -30.75 44.64
C ASN A 82 14.64 -29.38 43.97
N ARG A 83 14.81 -28.31 44.74
CA ARG A 83 14.62 -26.91 44.31
C ARG A 83 15.63 -26.47 43.25
N SER A 84 16.86 -26.99 43.30
CA SER A 84 17.97 -26.57 42.44
C SER A 84 17.79 -26.96 40.97
N ILE A 85 16.77 -27.79 40.66
CA ILE A 85 16.49 -28.31 39.32
C ILE A 85 15.36 -27.50 38.62
N SER A 86 15.15 -26.25 39.02
CA SER A 86 14.09 -25.37 38.49
C SER A 86 14.06 -25.26 36.95
N LEU A 87 15.22 -25.39 36.28
CA LEU A 87 15.37 -25.28 34.83
C LEU A 87 14.88 -26.49 34.01
N VAL A 88 14.67 -27.67 34.61
CA VAL A 88 14.13 -28.86 33.89
C VAL A 88 12.73 -28.59 33.31
N ARG A 89 12.08 -27.55 33.79
CA ARG A 89 10.76 -27.09 33.35
C ARG A 89 10.77 -26.44 31.97
N ALA A 90 11.96 -26.16 31.42
CA ALA A 90 12.15 -25.68 30.04
C ALA A 90 11.53 -26.62 28.98
N VAL A 91 11.27 -27.88 29.33
CA VAL A 91 10.53 -28.84 28.50
C VAL A 91 9.16 -28.29 28.03
N ARG A 92 8.50 -27.42 28.80
CA ARG A 92 7.25 -26.76 28.37
C ARG A 92 7.43 -25.80 27.18
N LEU A 93 8.66 -25.34 26.90
CA LEU A 93 8.96 -24.50 25.73
C LEU A 93 8.88 -25.26 24.41
N PHE A 94 8.85 -26.60 24.41
CA PHE A 94 8.66 -27.38 23.18
C PHE A 94 7.36 -27.04 22.45
N LYS A 95 6.36 -26.50 23.15
CA LYS A 95 5.11 -26.01 22.57
C LYS A 95 5.20 -24.62 21.93
N ILE A 96 6.38 -24.00 21.84
CA ILE A 96 6.58 -22.67 21.22
C ILE A 96 6.10 -22.62 19.76
N TYR A 97 6.09 -23.76 19.05
CA TYR A 97 5.57 -23.82 17.69
C TYR A 97 4.10 -23.38 17.58
N ARG A 98 3.29 -23.60 18.63
CA ARG A 98 1.89 -23.14 18.69
C ARG A 98 1.77 -21.63 18.73
N LEU A 99 2.74 -20.97 19.38
CA LEU A 99 2.80 -19.51 19.40
C LEU A 99 3.03 -18.97 17.99
N ASN A 100 3.90 -19.60 17.20
CA ASN A 100 4.14 -19.22 15.80
C ASN A 100 2.88 -19.39 14.94
N ASP A 101 2.18 -20.53 15.06
CA ASP A 101 0.91 -20.76 14.35
C ASP A 101 -0.16 -19.71 14.75
N PHE A 102 -0.20 -19.32 16.02
CA PHE A 102 -1.08 -18.26 16.50
C PHE A 102 -0.71 -16.90 15.91
N ILE A 103 0.58 -16.53 15.93
CA ILE A 103 1.07 -15.26 15.38
C ILE A 103 0.69 -15.13 13.91
N GLU A 104 0.90 -16.18 13.10
CA GLU A 104 0.58 -16.15 11.68
C GLU A 104 -0.93 -15.94 11.43
N LYS A 105 -1.78 -16.64 12.20
CA LYS A 105 -3.24 -16.51 12.09
C LYS A 105 -3.74 -15.16 12.60
N ALA A 106 -3.15 -14.65 13.68
CA ALA A 106 -3.51 -13.37 14.28
C ALA A 106 -3.13 -12.21 13.35
N GLN A 107 -1.95 -12.26 12.72
CA GLN A 107 -1.51 -11.28 11.75
C GLN A 107 -2.45 -11.16 10.54
N LYS A 108 -3.04 -12.27 10.09
CA LYS A 108 -4.00 -12.28 8.97
C LYS A 108 -5.38 -11.72 9.33
N ARG A 109 -5.74 -11.71 10.61
CA ARG A 109 -7.09 -11.34 11.08
C ARG A 109 -7.15 -9.98 11.76
N THR A 110 -6.03 -9.49 12.26
CA THR A 110 -5.98 -8.18 12.92
C THR A 110 -6.17 -7.05 11.91
N ALA A 111 -6.96 -6.05 12.29
CA ALA A 111 -7.08 -4.81 11.51
C ALA A 111 -5.80 -3.96 11.57
N PHE A 112 -4.95 -4.18 12.59
CA PHE A 112 -3.73 -3.40 12.83
C PHE A 112 -2.49 -4.32 12.92
N PRO A 113 -1.95 -4.79 11.78
CA PRO A 113 -0.85 -5.76 11.75
C PRO A 113 0.46 -5.19 12.31
N HIS A 114 0.75 -3.91 12.10
CA HIS A 114 1.96 -3.27 12.60
C HIS A 114 1.96 -3.13 14.12
N ALA A 115 0.86 -2.65 14.71
CA ALA A 115 0.72 -2.54 16.16
C ALA A 115 0.84 -3.91 16.85
N PHE A 116 0.26 -4.95 16.26
CA PHE A 116 0.41 -6.32 16.76
C PHE A 116 1.86 -6.81 16.73
N LYS A 117 2.62 -6.53 15.64
CA LYS A 117 4.05 -6.86 15.57
C LYS A 117 4.87 -6.14 16.64
N ILE A 118 4.61 -4.85 16.89
CA ILE A 118 5.29 -4.08 17.94
C ILE A 118 4.99 -4.68 19.33
N ALA A 119 3.72 -4.96 19.62
CA ALA A 119 3.31 -5.55 20.90
C ALA A 119 3.97 -6.92 21.14
N LEU A 120 4.07 -7.76 20.10
CA LEU A 120 4.76 -9.04 20.16
C LEU A 120 6.25 -8.87 20.43
N LEU A 121 6.90 -7.92 19.76
CA LEU A 121 8.33 -7.64 19.96
C LEU A 121 8.61 -7.14 21.38
N ILE A 122 7.81 -6.20 21.91
CA ILE A 122 7.92 -5.72 23.29
C ILE A 122 7.76 -6.88 24.27
N SER A 123 6.76 -7.75 24.05
CA SER A 123 6.52 -8.92 24.89
C SER A 123 7.71 -9.89 24.85
N ALA A 124 8.31 -10.10 23.68
CA ALA A 124 9.49 -10.95 23.53
C ALA A 124 10.71 -10.36 24.25
N CYS A 125 10.97 -9.05 24.13
CA CYS A 125 12.05 -8.36 24.85
C CYS A 125 11.88 -8.48 26.36
N TYR A 126 10.65 -8.29 26.87
CA TYR A 126 10.37 -8.42 28.29
C TYR A 126 10.63 -9.85 28.81
N ILE A 127 10.23 -10.88 28.05
CA ILE A 127 10.52 -12.29 28.40
C ILE A 127 12.02 -12.56 28.39
N LEU A 128 12.76 -12.04 27.40
CA LEU A 128 14.20 -12.22 27.32
C LEU A 128 14.93 -11.61 28.53
N PHE A 129 14.59 -10.36 28.88
CA PHE A 129 15.16 -9.70 30.07
C PHE A 129 14.78 -10.45 31.35
N HIS A 130 13.54 -10.92 31.45
CA HIS A 130 13.09 -11.71 32.60
C HIS A 130 13.88 -13.03 32.76
N TRP A 131 14.11 -13.76 31.66
CA TRP A 131 14.86 -15.00 31.68
C TRP A 131 16.31 -14.79 32.06
N ASN A 132 16.98 -13.81 31.44
CA ASN A 132 18.38 -13.55 31.74
C ASN A 132 18.57 -13.01 33.17
N ALA A 133 17.66 -12.17 33.67
CA ALA A 133 17.65 -11.75 35.07
C ALA A 133 17.57 -12.93 36.04
N CYS A 134 16.71 -13.92 35.76
CA CYS A 134 16.59 -15.10 36.59
C CYS A 134 17.85 -15.98 36.54
N VAL A 135 18.51 -16.10 35.37
CA VAL A 135 19.78 -16.81 35.23
C VAL A 135 20.89 -16.12 36.03
N TYR A 136 20.99 -14.80 35.95
CA TYR A 136 21.93 -13.99 36.75
C TYR A 136 21.72 -14.18 38.26
N PHE A 137 20.47 -14.15 38.72
CA PHE A 137 20.17 -14.34 40.13
C PHE A 137 20.46 -15.79 40.59
N LEU A 138 20.14 -16.79 39.76
CA LEU A 138 20.51 -18.19 40.02
C LEU A 138 22.02 -18.38 40.14
N PHE A 139 22.78 -17.72 39.27
CA PHE A 139 24.24 -17.73 39.33
C PHE A 139 24.74 -17.09 40.64
N SER A 140 24.16 -15.95 41.03
CA SER A 140 24.48 -15.27 42.29
C SER A 140 24.20 -16.16 43.52
N LEU A 141 23.09 -16.91 43.52
CA LEU A 141 22.80 -17.90 44.56
C LEU A 141 23.83 -19.03 44.60
N SER A 142 24.37 -19.44 43.45
CA SER A 142 25.35 -20.54 43.35
C SER A 142 26.76 -20.15 43.83
N GLU A 143 27.16 -18.88 43.64
CA GLU A 143 28.42 -18.36 44.18
C GLU A 143 28.31 -17.97 45.67
N GLY A 144 27.08 -17.73 46.14
CA GLY A 144 26.79 -17.24 47.49
C GLY A 144 26.56 -15.73 47.48
N LEU A 145 25.55 -15.29 48.22
CA LEU A 145 25.19 -13.87 48.31
C LEU A 145 26.18 -13.14 49.21
N SER A 146 26.89 -12.14 48.67
CA SER A 146 27.71 -11.24 49.47
C SER A 146 26.86 -10.08 49.99
N GLU A 147 26.77 -9.95 51.32
CA GLU A 147 26.05 -8.82 51.90
C GLU A 147 26.86 -7.54 51.70
N ASP A 148 28.14 -7.46 52.11
CA ASP A 148 28.79 -6.14 52.31
C ASP A 148 29.58 -5.54 51.12
N ASP A 149 29.36 -5.96 49.86
CA ASP A 149 30.15 -5.49 48.71
C ASP A 149 29.31 -4.85 47.58
N THR A 150 29.43 -3.53 47.41
CA THR A 150 28.77 -2.77 46.34
C THR A 150 29.37 -3.04 44.95
N ASN A 151 30.62 -3.51 44.89
CA ASN A 151 31.37 -3.73 43.66
C ASN A 151 31.43 -5.21 43.25
N ALA A 152 30.80 -6.11 44.02
CA ALA A 152 30.70 -7.52 43.66
C ALA A 152 30.04 -7.69 42.29
N PHE A 153 30.40 -8.72 41.52
CA PHE A 153 29.70 -9.02 40.26
C PHE A 153 28.28 -9.56 40.51
N GLY A 154 28.17 -10.54 41.41
CA GLY A 154 26.90 -11.16 41.82
C GLY A 154 25.96 -10.20 42.56
N PHE A 155 24.73 -10.63 42.79
CA PHE A 155 23.74 -9.85 43.53
C PHE A 155 24.21 -9.59 44.98
N SER A 156 24.03 -8.35 45.44
CA SER A 156 24.24 -7.92 46.82
C SER A 156 23.11 -6.98 47.23
N TYR A 157 22.61 -7.12 48.46
CA TYR A 157 21.55 -6.25 48.99
C TYR A 157 22.01 -4.79 49.13
N TYR A 158 23.31 -4.50 49.26
CA TYR A 158 23.80 -3.12 49.40
C TYR A 158 23.81 -2.34 48.07
N LYS A 159 23.56 -3.01 46.94
CA LYS A 159 23.37 -2.34 45.65
C LYS A 159 21.98 -1.71 45.50
N VAL A 160 21.00 -2.19 46.27
CA VAL A 160 19.61 -1.74 46.18
C VAL A 160 19.22 -1.06 47.48
N PHE A 161 19.17 0.27 47.44
CA PHE A 161 18.73 1.09 48.55
C PHE A 161 17.21 1.21 48.59
N ASP A 162 16.64 1.10 49.79
CA ASP A 162 15.25 1.45 50.02
C ASP A 162 15.04 2.94 49.72
N PRO A 163 14.03 3.30 48.91
CA PRO A 163 13.76 4.70 48.61
C PRO A 163 13.45 5.47 49.89
N ARG A 164 14.17 6.57 50.09
CA ARG A 164 13.97 7.50 51.21
C ARG A 164 13.22 8.72 50.69
N ILE A 165 11.96 8.85 51.07
CA ILE A 165 11.12 9.96 50.64
C ILE A 165 11.15 11.03 51.73
N PRO A 166 11.53 12.28 51.43
CA PRO A 166 11.55 13.34 52.43
C PRO A 166 10.13 13.60 52.96
N THR A 167 9.98 13.68 54.28
CA THR A 167 8.69 13.98 54.94
C THR A 167 8.24 15.41 54.72
N CYS A 168 9.17 16.25 54.30
CA CYS A 168 8.98 17.67 54.16
C CYS A 168 8.24 18.05 52.84
N PHE A 169 7.87 17.05 52.03
CA PHE A 169 6.97 17.19 50.88
C PHE A 169 5.50 17.08 51.33
N SER A 170 4.81 18.22 51.50
CA SER A 170 3.35 18.24 51.40
C SER A 170 2.97 18.04 49.93
N PHE A 171 2.60 16.81 49.57
CA PHE A 171 2.39 16.34 48.18
C PHE A 171 1.24 17.05 47.40
N CYS A 172 0.73 18.20 47.84
CA CYS A 172 -0.42 18.85 47.21
C CYS A 172 -0.52 20.38 47.35
N GLN A 173 0.57 21.15 47.48
CA GLN A 173 0.49 22.62 47.39
C GLN A 173 1.62 23.23 46.54
N ILE A 174 1.25 23.63 45.32
CA ILE A 174 1.68 24.76 44.47
C ILE A 174 3.21 25.07 44.36
N PRO A 175 3.77 25.30 43.15
CA PRO A 175 5.23 25.28 42.90
C PRO A 175 6.03 26.52 43.37
N SER A 176 5.46 27.43 44.15
CA SER A 176 6.07 28.75 44.42
C SER A 176 6.54 29.00 45.86
N GLN A 177 6.33 28.07 46.80
CA GLN A 177 6.85 28.20 48.19
C GLN A 177 7.81 27.08 48.61
N VAL A 178 8.17 26.18 47.69
CA VAL A 178 8.98 24.98 47.97
C VAL A 178 10.46 25.28 48.25
N PHE A 179 10.97 26.44 47.82
CA PHE A 179 12.39 26.79 47.90
C PHE A 179 12.82 27.53 49.18
N ASN A 180 11.98 27.63 50.21
CA ASN A 180 12.33 28.41 51.40
C ASN A 180 11.93 27.77 52.74
N ASP A 181 11.61 26.47 52.75
CA ASP A 181 11.46 25.75 54.02
C ASP A 181 12.85 25.33 54.52
N GLN A 182 13.34 26.02 55.57
CA GLN A 182 14.62 25.73 56.23
C GLN A 182 14.69 24.29 56.77
N ASN A 183 13.55 23.60 56.91
CA ASN A 183 13.52 22.20 57.33
C ASN A 183 13.71 21.21 56.17
N CYS A 184 13.51 21.63 54.93
CA CYS A 184 13.58 20.83 53.70
C CYS A 184 14.87 21.01 52.88
N GLN A 185 15.69 22.00 53.19
CA GLN A 185 16.87 22.31 52.41
C GLN A 185 18.08 22.38 53.32
N PHE A 186 19.06 21.50 53.07
CA PHE A 186 20.35 21.63 53.74
C PHE A 186 20.99 22.94 53.26
N PRO A 187 21.49 23.80 54.18
CA PRO A 187 22.04 25.10 53.83
C PRO A 187 23.41 24.95 53.14
N GLU A 188 23.41 24.60 51.86
CA GLU A 188 24.61 24.57 51.02
C GLU A 188 24.96 26.00 50.56
N ASN A 189 26.26 26.28 50.42
CA ASN A 189 26.70 27.57 49.90
C ASN A 189 26.74 27.57 48.37
N PHE A 190 25.64 28.03 47.75
CA PHE A 190 25.49 28.12 46.30
C PHE A 190 26.38 29.16 45.60
N THR A 191 27.19 29.94 46.35
CA THR A 191 28.18 30.84 45.73
C THR A 191 29.47 30.14 45.31
N LEU A 192 29.63 28.85 45.66
CA LEU A 192 30.73 28.01 45.18
C LEU A 192 30.48 27.61 43.72
N LEU A 193 31.51 27.78 42.88
CA LEU A 193 31.45 27.45 41.44
C LEU A 193 31.24 25.96 41.18
N ASP A 194 31.75 25.09 42.07
CA ASP A 194 31.60 23.64 41.98
C ASP A 194 31.25 23.06 43.35
N ILE A 195 29.96 22.97 43.64
CA ILE A 195 29.47 22.55 44.96
C ILE A 195 29.65 21.04 45.18
N ASP A 196 29.68 20.26 44.10
CA ASP A 196 29.77 18.80 44.13
C ASP A 196 31.16 18.33 44.62
N ASP A 197 32.23 19.05 44.27
CA ASP A 197 33.60 18.82 44.77
C ASP A 197 33.74 19.05 46.29
N HIS A 198 32.89 19.90 46.86
CA HIS A 198 32.91 20.25 48.27
C HIS A 198 31.98 19.39 49.14
N ARG A 199 30.94 18.80 48.54
CA ARG A 199 29.94 17.96 49.24
C ARG A 199 30.52 16.82 50.08
N PRO A 200 31.60 16.12 49.68
CA PRO A 200 32.21 15.09 50.52
C PRO A 200 32.71 15.59 51.88
N ARG A 201 33.04 16.89 52.02
CA ARG A 201 33.61 17.45 53.27
C ARG A 201 32.58 17.59 54.40
N TYR A 202 31.31 17.77 54.06
CA TYR A 202 30.20 17.97 55.00
C TYR A 202 29.08 16.92 54.82
N MET A 203 29.39 15.80 54.17
CA MET A 203 28.45 14.70 53.94
C MET A 203 27.86 14.14 55.24
N GLN A 204 28.66 14.12 56.32
CA GLN A 204 28.21 13.70 57.64
C GLN A 204 27.13 14.65 58.19
N GLU A 205 27.35 15.96 58.08
CA GLU A 205 26.39 16.99 58.52
C GLU A 205 25.10 16.94 57.69
N MET A 206 25.20 16.67 56.39
CA MET A 206 24.03 16.42 55.54
C MET A 206 23.25 15.18 56.00
N TYR A 207 23.95 14.09 56.33
CA TYR A 207 23.30 12.87 56.79
C TYR A 207 22.56 13.10 58.11
N GLU A 208 23.17 13.83 59.04
CA GLU A 208 22.57 14.22 60.31
C GLU A 208 21.38 15.16 60.14
N PHE A 209 21.47 16.15 59.23
CA PHE A 209 20.36 17.06 58.93
C PHE A 209 19.11 16.33 58.42
N TRP A 210 19.32 15.30 57.59
CA TRP A 210 18.24 14.50 57.03
C TRP A 210 17.81 13.35 57.95
N ALA A 211 18.54 13.05 59.03
CA ALA A 211 18.17 12.03 59.98
C ALA A 211 16.78 12.33 60.59
N GLY A 212 15.84 11.38 60.45
CA GLY A 212 14.47 11.53 60.93
C GLY A 212 13.55 12.41 60.07
N LYS A 213 14.04 12.98 58.96
CA LYS A 213 13.26 13.81 58.01
C LYS A 213 12.86 13.07 56.73
N PHE A 214 12.87 11.74 56.75
CA PHE A 214 12.45 10.92 55.64
C PHE A 214 11.61 9.75 56.14
N VAL A 215 10.66 9.33 55.31
CA VAL A 215 10.02 8.02 55.41
C VAL A 215 10.84 7.06 54.57
N LYS A 216 11.34 6.01 55.21
CA LYS A 216 11.95 4.88 54.52
C LYS A 216 10.85 3.97 54.00
N TRP A 217 10.76 3.79 52.69
CA TRP A 217 9.86 2.81 52.12
C TRP A 217 10.60 1.47 51.99
N GLU A 218 10.32 0.55 52.91
CA GLU A 218 10.95 -0.76 52.94
C GLU A 218 10.45 -1.62 51.79
N MET A 219 11.35 -1.95 50.86
CA MET A 219 11.05 -2.87 49.77
C MET A 219 11.25 -4.30 50.25
N GLY A 220 10.31 -5.19 49.91
CA GLY A 220 10.46 -6.62 50.18
C GLY A 220 11.67 -7.21 49.44
N ASN A 221 12.23 -8.29 49.96
CA ASN A 221 13.45 -8.92 49.44
C ASN A 221 13.30 -9.29 47.96
N PHE A 222 12.19 -9.93 47.57
CA PHE A 222 11.88 -10.21 46.17
C PHE A 222 11.96 -8.97 45.26
N SER A 223 11.39 -7.83 45.68
CA SER A 223 11.39 -6.62 44.83
C SER A 223 12.81 -6.12 44.60
N ARG A 224 13.67 -6.18 45.63
CA ARG A 224 15.08 -5.78 45.55
C ARG A 224 15.88 -6.74 44.68
N GLU A 225 15.73 -8.04 44.88
CA GLU A 225 16.38 -9.08 44.10
C GLU A 225 15.99 -9.01 42.62
N TYR A 226 14.69 -8.93 42.33
CA TYR A 226 14.17 -8.93 40.97
C TYR A 226 14.51 -7.64 40.22
N SER A 227 14.34 -6.47 40.83
CA SER A 227 14.61 -5.17 40.18
C SER A 227 16.07 -5.03 39.77
N MET A 228 17.01 -5.39 40.66
CA MET A 228 18.44 -5.35 40.35
C MET A 228 18.82 -6.37 39.27
N SER A 229 18.24 -7.57 39.33
CA SER A 229 18.52 -8.62 38.35
C SER A 229 18.00 -8.25 36.95
N ILE A 230 16.82 -7.62 36.86
CA ILE A 230 16.29 -7.07 35.60
C ILE A 230 17.15 -5.91 35.10
N TYR A 231 17.59 -5.03 35.99
CA TYR A 231 18.47 -3.93 35.63
C TYR A 231 19.80 -4.44 35.06
N TRP A 232 20.42 -5.42 35.73
CA TRP A 232 21.62 -6.09 35.24
C TRP A 232 21.35 -6.71 33.85
N SER A 233 20.31 -7.54 33.75
CA SER A 233 19.96 -8.19 32.47
C SER A 233 19.71 -7.22 31.33
N ALA A 234 19.04 -6.09 31.60
CA ALA A 234 18.76 -5.09 30.59
C ALA A 234 20.08 -4.51 30.06
N LEU A 235 20.99 -4.11 30.95
CA LEU A 235 22.28 -3.54 30.57
C LEU A 235 23.18 -4.51 29.80
N THR A 236 23.20 -5.80 30.16
CA THR A 236 24.02 -6.80 29.44
C THR A 236 23.46 -7.05 28.05
N ILE A 237 22.15 -7.30 27.93
CA ILE A 237 21.53 -7.60 26.64
C ILE A 237 21.53 -6.38 25.73
N THR A 238 21.36 -5.16 26.26
CA THR A 238 21.46 -3.93 25.45
C THR A 238 22.90 -3.44 25.27
N THR A 239 23.89 -4.19 25.74
CA THR A 239 25.32 -3.89 25.58
C THR A 239 25.74 -2.52 26.15
N CYS A 240 25.02 -2.01 27.15
CA CYS A 240 25.32 -0.75 27.81
C CYS A 240 26.50 -0.86 28.80
N GLY A 241 26.79 -2.08 29.29
CA GLY A 241 28.07 -2.43 29.94
C GLY A 241 28.38 -1.73 31.28
N GLN A 242 27.43 -1.04 31.91
CA GLN A 242 27.63 -0.37 33.20
C GLN A 242 27.51 -1.36 34.38
N GLN A 243 28.35 -2.39 34.39
CA GLN A 243 28.31 -3.46 35.38
C GLN A 243 29.63 -3.62 36.12
N PRO A 244 29.60 -4.05 37.39
CA PRO A 244 30.81 -4.38 38.13
C PRO A 244 31.61 -5.46 37.41
N TYR A 245 32.93 -5.35 37.41
CA TYR A 245 33.80 -6.26 36.68
C TYR A 245 33.80 -7.67 37.31
N PRO A 246 33.75 -8.74 36.50
CA PRO A 246 33.87 -10.12 36.99
C PRO A 246 35.27 -10.37 37.58
N SER A 247 35.33 -10.84 38.82
CA SER A 247 36.58 -11.13 39.55
C SER A 247 36.96 -12.61 39.55
N THR A 248 36.01 -13.51 39.29
CA THR A 248 36.24 -14.97 39.21
C THR A 248 36.15 -15.50 37.78
N SER A 249 36.74 -16.68 37.53
CA SER A 249 36.69 -17.32 36.20
C SER A 249 35.26 -17.70 35.78
N SER A 250 34.40 -18.09 36.73
CA SER A 250 32.97 -18.38 36.50
C SER A 250 32.20 -17.13 36.08
N GLN A 251 32.43 -16.00 36.75
CA GLN A 251 31.83 -14.72 36.41
C GLN A 251 32.28 -14.24 35.02
N ASN A 252 33.58 -14.35 34.72
CA ASN A 252 34.12 -14.00 33.41
C ASN A 252 33.49 -14.85 32.29
N MET A 253 33.29 -16.14 32.52
CA MET A 253 32.64 -17.02 31.55
C MET A 253 31.17 -16.62 31.33
N LEU A 254 30.43 -16.33 32.39
CA LEU A 254 29.04 -15.87 32.28
C LEU A 254 28.94 -14.55 31.51
N GLU A 255 29.79 -13.57 31.87
CA GLU A 255 29.80 -12.25 31.23
C GLU A 255 30.11 -12.33 29.73
N VAL A 256 31.12 -13.12 29.35
CA VAL A 256 31.50 -13.29 27.93
C VAL A 256 30.39 -13.99 27.13
N ILE A 257 29.80 -15.05 27.69
CA ILE A 257 28.73 -15.79 27.00
C ILE A 257 27.48 -14.94 26.88
N ASP A 258 27.06 -14.28 27.96
CA ASP A 258 25.84 -13.47 27.98
C ASP A 258 25.99 -12.23 27.11
N THR A 259 27.17 -11.58 27.10
CA THR A 259 27.44 -10.46 26.19
C THR A 259 27.42 -10.90 24.73
N LEU A 260 27.98 -12.06 24.38
CA LEU A 260 27.95 -12.58 23.00
C LEU A 260 26.52 -12.86 22.54
N ILE A 261 25.70 -13.49 23.41
CA ILE A 261 24.28 -13.73 23.14
C ILE A 261 23.53 -12.41 23.07
N GLY A 262 23.80 -11.47 23.97
CA GLY A 262 23.21 -10.14 24.05
C GLY A 262 23.41 -9.34 22.77
N VAL A 263 24.63 -9.30 22.23
CA VAL A 263 24.93 -8.63 20.95
C VAL A 263 24.08 -9.20 19.81
N LEU A 264 23.97 -10.53 19.71
CA LEU A 264 23.17 -11.18 18.66
C LEU A 264 21.67 -10.88 18.83
N VAL A 265 21.16 -11.00 20.05
CA VAL A 265 19.75 -10.73 20.38
C VAL A 265 19.42 -9.27 20.11
N PHE A 266 20.24 -8.34 20.58
CA PHE A 266 20.03 -6.91 20.38
C PHE A 266 20.06 -6.52 18.90
N ALA A 267 20.99 -7.08 18.11
CA ALA A 267 21.02 -6.88 16.66
C ALA A 267 19.71 -7.36 15.99
N THR A 268 19.16 -8.51 16.41
CA THR A 268 17.88 -9.00 15.87
C THR A 268 16.69 -8.13 16.31
N ILE A 269 16.68 -7.62 17.54
CA ILE A 269 15.62 -6.73 18.04
C ILE A 269 15.62 -5.42 17.25
N ILE A 270 16.79 -4.77 17.11
CA ILE A 270 16.92 -3.53 16.34
C ILE A 270 16.54 -3.76 14.87
N GLY A 271 16.98 -4.84 14.25
CA GLY A 271 16.60 -5.19 12.88
C GLY A 271 15.08 -5.38 12.73
N GLY A 272 14.44 -6.03 13.72
CA GLY A 272 12.99 -6.20 13.78
C GLY A 272 12.23 -4.87 13.92
N VAL A 273 12.66 -4.00 14.84
CA VAL A 273 12.09 -2.64 14.98
C VAL A 273 12.25 -1.87 13.67
N GLY A 274 13.45 -1.89 13.09
CA GLY A 274 13.76 -1.19 11.84
C GLY A 274 12.83 -1.61 10.70
N SER A 275 12.66 -2.92 10.48
CA SER A 275 11.75 -3.44 9.45
C SER A 275 10.29 -3.01 9.69
N VAL A 276 9.81 -3.01 10.92
CA VAL A 276 8.44 -2.56 11.23
C VAL A 276 8.27 -1.07 10.93
N VAL A 277 9.25 -0.24 11.30
CA VAL A 277 9.23 1.21 11.06
C VAL A 277 9.29 1.52 9.56
N THR A 278 10.10 0.79 8.79
CA THR A 278 10.17 1.00 7.33
C THR A 278 8.86 0.64 6.66
N HIS A 279 8.23 -0.49 7.03
CA HIS A 279 6.95 -0.89 6.46
C HIS A 279 5.79 0.04 6.87
N MET A 280 5.79 0.56 8.10
CA MET A 280 4.76 1.52 8.53
C MET A 280 4.80 2.82 7.72
N ASN A 281 5.98 3.19 7.24
CA ASN A 281 6.19 4.44 6.49
C ASN A 281 6.33 4.21 4.98
N GLU A 282 6.00 3.03 4.47
CA GLU A 282 6.26 2.62 3.09
C GLU A 282 5.55 3.54 2.07
N GLU A 283 4.25 3.82 2.25
CA GLU A 283 3.48 4.71 1.36
C GLU A 283 4.05 6.15 1.33
N VAL A 284 4.41 6.68 2.51
CA VAL A 284 4.99 8.02 2.63
C VAL A 284 6.38 8.06 2.01
N TYR A 285 7.16 7.00 2.16
CA TYR A 285 8.48 6.86 1.57
C TYR A 285 8.40 6.80 0.04
N GLU A 286 7.49 6.00 -0.51
CA GLU A 286 7.27 5.88 -1.95
C GLU A 286 6.85 7.22 -2.57
N PHE A 287 5.90 7.93 -1.94
CA PHE A 287 5.50 9.27 -2.35
C PHE A 287 6.69 10.25 -2.37
N ARG A 288 7.48 10.28 -1.29
CA ARG A 288 8.67 11.14 -1.19
C ARG A 288 9.70 10.78 -2.26
N GLN A 289 9.94 9.50 -2.51
CA GLN A 289 10.88 9.04 -3.52
C GLN A 289 10.48 9.49 -4.93
N LYS A 290 9.19 9.34 -5.30
CA LYS A 290 8.67 9.83 -6.59
C LYS A 290 8.78 11.37 -6.69
N MET A 291 8.41 12.10 -5.63
CA MET A 291 8.52 13.56 -5.57
C MET A 291 9.97 14.04 -5.74
N ASP A 292 10.91 13.41 -5.05
CA ASP A 292 12.33 13.75 -5.13
C ASP A 292 12.89 13.43 -6.51
N GLY A 293 12.44 12.34 -7.16
CA GLY A 293 12.74 12.03 -8.55
C GLY A 293 12.29 13.13 -9.52
N ILE A 294 11.06 13.65 -9.36
CA ILE A 294 10.53 14.75 -10.18
C ILE A 294 11.32 16.04 -9.95
N LYS A 295 11.60 16.39 -8.69
CA LYS A 295 12.43 17.56 -8.34
C LYS A 295 13.84 17.44 -8.93
N PHE A 296 14.44 16.26 -8.84
CA PHE A 296 15.73 15.98 -9.43
C PHE A 296 15.69 16.14 -10.95
N TYR A 297 14.67 15.60 -11.62
CA TYR A 297 14.49 15.75 -13.07
C TYR A 297 14.40 17.23 -13.49
N MET A 298 13.59 18.03 -12.79
CA MET A 298 13.45 19.46 -13.06
C MET A 298 14.78 20.20 -12.87
N LYS A 299 15.52 19.90 -11.80
CA LYS A 299 16.83 20.52 -11.52
C LYS A 299 17.90 20.10 -12.53
N TYR A 300 17.97 18.82 -12.88
CA TYR A 300 18.95 18.28 -13.82
C TYR A 300 18.82 18.92 -15.21
N ARG A 301 17.58 19.07 -15.71
CA ARG A 301 17.31 19.74 -16.99
C ARG A 301 17.69 21.23 -16.98
N CYS A 302 17.51 21.92 -15.86
CA CYS A 302 17.94 23.32 -15.70
C CYS A 302 19.47 23.50 -15.74
N LEU A 303 20.26 22.48 -15.38
CA LEU A 303 21.73 22.59 -15.33
C LEU A 303 22.40 22.45 -16.71
N PHE A 304 21.80 21.67 -17.63
CA PHE A 304 22.47 21.32 -18.90
C PHE A 304 22.17 22.28 -20.05
N TYR A 305 21.00 22.95 -20.05
CA TYR A 305 20.61 23.90 -21.09
C TYR A 305 20.02 25.17 -20.46
N LYS A 306 20.83 26.24 -20.40
CA LYS A 306 20.42 27.54 -19.85
C LYS A 306 19.20 28.16 -20.58
N SER A 307 18.93 27.73 -21.81
CA SER A 307 17.76 28.10 -22.62
C SER A 307 16.48 27.28 -22.33
N LEU A 308 16.54 26.23 -21.53
CA LEU A 308 15.45 25.28 -21.22
C LEU A 308 15.14 25.23 -19.70
N MET A 309 15.46 26.29 -18.96
CA MET A 309 15.15 26.36 -17.53
C MET A 309 13.64 26.24 -17.30
N VAL A 310 13.24 25.26 -16.48
CA VAL A 310 11.87 25.18 -15.95
C VAL A 310 11.68 26.36 -15.00
N THR A 311 10.79 27.28 -15.36
CA THR A 311 10.47 28.47 -14.55
C THR A 311 10.02 28.06 -13.14
N PRO A 312 10.39 28.81 -12.07
CA PRO A 312 9.97 28.50 -10.70
C PRO A 312 8.45 28.29 -10.56
N ALA A 313 7.65 29.05 -11.32
CA ALA A 313 6.19 28.90 -11.36
C ALA A 313 5.72 27.52 -11.86
N ILE A 314 6.41 26.92 -12.84
CA ILE A 314 6.07 25.58 -13.33
C ILE A 314 6.48 24.53 -12.30
N GLN A 315 7.63 24.70 -11.63
CA GLN A 315 8.08 23.78 -10.58
C GLN A 315 7.08 23.74 -9.42
N GLU A 316 6.64 24.91 -8.95
CA GLU A 316 5.61 25.01 -7.91
C GLU A 316 4.30 24.36 -8.36
N ARG A 317 3.87 24.62 -9.60
CA ARG A 317 2.66 24.00 -10.16
C ARG A 317 2.75 22.48 -10.22
N VAL A 318 3.88 21.92 -10.62
CA VAL A 318 4.12 20.47 -10.67
C VAL A 318 4.07 19.87 -9.27
N ILE A 319 4.72 20.49 -8.28
CA ILE A 319 4.72 20.01 -6.89
C ILE A 319 3.30 20.06 -6.30
N SER A 320 2.56 21.15 -6.53
CA SER A 320 1.17 21.30 -6.08
C SER A 320 0.25 20.28 -6.73
N CYS A 321 0.37 20.05 -8.04
CA CYS A 321 -0.37 19.01 -8.75
C CYS A 321 -0.07 17.61 -8.20
N PHE A 322 1.21 17.26 -8.03
CA PHE A 322 1.59 15.95 -7.50
C PHE A 322 1.13 15.74 -6.05
N THR A 323 1.10 16.81 -5.24
CA THR A 323 0.55 16.78 -3.88
C THR A 323 -0.97 16.58 -3.89
N TYR A 324 -1.68 17.21 -4.84
CA TYR A 324 -3.11 16.97 -5.04
C TYR A 324 -3.39 15.53 -5.49
N MET A 325 -2.61 15.00 -6.43
CA MET A 325 -2.71 13.59 -6.86
C MET A 325 -2.55 12.62 -5.69
N HIS A 326 -1.63 12.90 -4.77
CA HIS A 326 -1.45 12.09 -3.56
C HIS A 326 -2.66 12.14 -2.63
N SER A 327 -3.20 13.34 -2.38
CA SER A 327 -4.36 13.50 -1.48
C SER A 327 -5.63 12.83 -2.00
N GLN A 328 -5.76 12.71 -3.33
CA GLN A 328 -6.86 11.98 -3.97
C GLN A 328 -6.59 10.47 -4.15
N HIS A 329 -5.44 9.95 -3.66
CA HIS A 329 -5.00 8.57 -3.86
C HIS A 329 -4.89 8.14 -5.35
N GLN A 330 -4.63 9.08 -6.26
CA GLN A 330 -4.55 8.86 -7.72
C GLN A 330 -3.11 8.68 -8.23
N LEU A 331 -2.14 8.45 -7.32
CA LEU A 331 -0.72 8.25 -7.69
C LEU A 331 -0.38 6.81 -8.06
N ASN A 332 -1.23 5.86 -7.68
CA ASN A 332 -1.04 4.46 -8.03
C ASN A 332 -1.52 4.27 -9.46
N ASP A 333 -0.72 3.63 -10.30
CA ASP A 333 -1.15 3.31 -11.65
C ASP A 333 -2.28 2.30 -11.55
N GLU A 334 -3.53 2.77 -11.69
CA GLU A 334 -4.71 1.92 -11.64
C GLU A 334 -4.58 0.75 -12.62
N LYS A 335 -3.85 0.93 -13.74
CA LYS A 335 -3.60 -0.13 -14.71
C LYS A 335 -2.73 -1.24 -14.15
N GLU A 336 -1.62 -0.90 -13.48
CA GLU A 336 -0.72 -1.89 -12.88
C GLU A 336 -1.43 -2.69 -11.78
N LEU A 337 -2.28 -2.01 -11.00
CA LEU A 337 -3.07 -2.66 -9.96
C LEU A 337 -4.17 -3.57 -10.55
N LEU A 338 -4.83 -3.12 -11.62
CA LEU A 338 -5.86 -3.89 -12.30
C LEU A 338 -5.26 -5.10 -13.04
N ASP A 339 -4.05 -5.01 -13.59
CA ASP A 339 -3.37 -6.09 -14.34
C ASP A 339 -3.14 -7.37 -13.51
N VAL A 340 -3.07 -7.25 -12.18
CA VAL A 340 -2.98 -8.41 -11.26
C VAL A 340 -4.28 -9.21 -11.21
N LEU A 341 -5.41 -8.58 -11.50
CA LEU A 341 -6.74 -9.18 -11.40
C LEU A 341 -7.12 -9.90 -12.70
N PRO A 342 -7.86 -11.02 -12.61
CA PRO A 342 -8.50 -11.63 -13.78
C PRO A 342 -9.38 -10.62 -14.54
N PRO A 343 -9.44 -10.68 -15.89
CA PRO A 343 -10.14 -9.68 -16.72
C PRO A 343 -11.63 -9.56 -16.41
N ARG A 344 -12.27 -10.64 -15.93
CA ARG A 344 -13.67 -10.60 -15.49
C ARG A 344 -13.89 -9.71 -14.26
N LEU A 345 -12.95 -9.69 -13.32
CA LEU A 345 -13.04 -8.85 -12.13
C LEU A 345 -12.70 -7.39 -12.45
N GLN A 346 -11.72 -7.16 -13.33
CA GLN A 346 -11.40 -5.82 -13.85
C GLN A 346 -12.66 -5.16 -14.46
N GLY A 347 -13.36 -5.89 -15.33
CA GLY A 347 -14.60 -5.41 -15.92
C GLY A 347 -15.70 -5.10 -14.91
N GLN A 348 -15.89 -5.95 -13.90
CA GLN A 348 -16.87 -5.69 -12.84
C GLN A 348 -16.55 -4.44 -12.02
N ILE A 349 -15.28 -4.20 -11.71
CA ILE A 349 -14.83 -2.99 -10.99
C ILE A 349 -15.10 -1.75 -11.83
N ALA A 350 -14.68 -1.77 -13.11
CA ALA A 350 -14.86 -0.63 -14.01
C ALA A 350 -16.34 -0.26 -14.16
N VAL A 351 -17.23 -1.25 -14.33
CA VAL A 351 -18.69 -1.03 -14.39
C VAL A 351 -19.19 -0.36 -13.11
N ASN A 352 -18.79 -0.86 -11.95
CA ASN A 352 -19.27 -0.30 -10.69
C ASN A 352 -18.77 1.15 -10.45
N LEU A 353 -17.59 1.49 -10.96
CA LEU A 353 -17.00 2.83 -10.81
C LEU A 353 -17.59 3.86 -11.78
N HIS A 354 -17.92 3.48 -13.02
CA HIS A 354 -18.19 4.45 -14.09
C HIS A 354 -19.60 4.37 -14.70
N MET A 355 -20.34 3.27 -14.49
CA MET A 355 -21.65 3.06 -15.15
C MET A 355 -22.68 4.13 -14.75
N ASP A 356 -22.72 4.54 -13.49
CA ASP A 356 -23.68 5.55 -13.02
C ASP A 356 -23.43 6.93 -13.60
N THR A 357 -22.16 7.27 -13.87
CA THR A 357 -21.79 8.52 -14.52
C THR A 357 -22.19 8.50 -15.99
N LEU A 358 -21.93 7.39 -16.69
CA LEU A 358 -22.27 7.25 -18.11
C LEU A 358 -23.78 7.21 -18.38
N LYS A 359 -24.57 6.58 -17.52
CA LYS A 359 -26.04 6.55 -17.66
C LYS A 359 -26.70 7.93 -17.57
N LYS A 360 -26.02 8.90 -16.95
CA LYS A 360 -26.53 10.28 -16.85
C LYS A 360 -26.30 11.08 -18.13
N VAL A 361 -25.31 10.69 -18.93
CA VAL A 361 -24.98 11.34 -20.21
C VAL A 361 -26.14 11.18 -21.17
N GLU A 362 -26.64 12.31 -21.70
CA GLU A 362 -27.85 12.33 -22.53
C GLU A 362 -27.68 11.52 -23.81
N LEU A 363 -26.50 11.64 -24.42
CA LEU A 363 -26.10 10.90 -25.62
C LEU A 363 -26.27 9.38 -25.47
N PHE A 364 -26.01 8.82 -24.28
CA PHE A 364 -25.98 7.37 -24.05
C PHE A 364 -27.24 6.79 -23.37
N LYS A 365 -28.26 7.60 -23.07
CA LYS A 365 -29.45 7.16 -22.31
C LYS A 365 -30.21 5.99 -22.94
N GLN A 366 -30.16 5.84 -24.27
CA GLN A 366 -30.92 4.81 -25.01
C GLN A 366 -30.08 3.61 -25.47
N CYS A 367 -28.76 3.65 -25.28
CA CYS A 367 -27.87 2.59 -25.75
C CYS A 367 -27.97 1.32 -24.91
N SER A 368 -27.63 0.18 -25.50
CA SER A 368 -27.57 -1.11 -24.82
C SER A 368 -26.55 -1.13 -23.68
N ALA A 369 -26.82 -1.94 -22.66
CA ALA A 369 -25.89 -2.12 -21.53
C ALA A 369 -24.56 -2.79 -21.95
N GLY A 370 -24.58 -3.59 -23.03
CA GLY A 370 -23.37 -4.20 -23.59
C GLY A 370 -22.45 -3.17 -24.23
N PHE A 371 -23.02 -2.21 -24.98
CA PHE A 371 -22.27 -1.07 -25.51
C PHE A 371 -21.66 -0.23 -24.39
N LEU A 372 -22.45 0.13 -23.37
CA LEU A 372 -21.97 0.91 -22.22
C LEU A 372 -20.83 0.20 -21.46
N TYR A 373 -20.90 -1.13 -21.35
CA TYR A 373 -19.83 -1.93 -20.74
C TYR A 373 -18.49 -1.77 -21.48
N GLU A 374 -18.50 -1.87 -22.81
CA GLU A 374 -17.29 -1.70 -23.64
C GLU A 374 -16.75 -0.27 -23.62
N VAL A 375 -17.63 0.73 -23.50
CA VAL A 375 -17.23 2.14 -23.35
C VAL A 375 -16.56 2.38 -21.99
N VAL A 376 -17.13 1.86 -20.91
CA VAL A 376 -16.57 1.95 -19.55
C VAL A 376 -15.12 1.46 -19.51
N LEU A 377 -14.83 0.35 -20.19
CA LEU A 377 -13.49 -0.24 -20.22
C LEU A 377 -12.44 0.62 -20.95
N ARG A 378 -12.86 1.57 -21.81
CA ARG A 378 -11.96 2.42 -22.61
C ARG A 378 -11.86 3.86 -22.12
N ILE A 379 -12.66 4.24 -21.12
CA ILE A 379 -12.57 5.57 -20.50
C ILE A 379 -11.23 5.75 -19.79
N LYS A 380 -10.62 6.91 -19.99
CA LYS A 380 -9.40 7.32 -19.28
C LYS A 380 -9.73 8.45 -18.33
N GLN A 381 -9.27 8.36 -17.08
CA GLN A 381 -9.35 9.47 -16.13
C GLN A 381 -8.10 10.35 -16.26
N GLN A 382 -8.27 11.67 -16.33
CA GLN A 382 -7.19 12.64 -16.36
C GLN A 382 -7.51 13.83 -15.45
N ILE A 383 -6.48 14.36 -14.79
CA ILE A 383 -6.58 15.51 -13.87
C ILE A 383 -6.07 16.76 -14.58
N TYR A 384 -6.79 17.86 -14.40
CA TYR A 384 -6.38 19.19 -14.85
C TYR A 384 -6.15 20.12 -13.65
N SER A 385 -5.05 20.89 -13.69
CA SER A 385 -4.74 21.86 -12.63
C SER A 385 -5.52 23.17 -12.83
N PRO A 386 -5.61 24.03 -11.80
CA PRO A 386 -6.21 25.35 -11.94
C PRO A 386 -5.60 26.15 -13.10
N ASN A 387 -6.45 26.76 -13.91
CA ASN A 387 -6.13 27.50 -15.12
C ASN A 387 -5.57 26.68 -16.29
N ASP A 388 -5.55 25.35 -16.21
CA ASP A 388 -5.20 24.52 -17.36
C ASP A 388 -6.33 24.50 -18.39
N TYR A 389 -5.95 24.64 -19.65
CA TYR A 389 -6.85 24.47 -20.77
C TYR A 389 -6.98 22.99 -21.09
N LEU A 390 -8.21 22.49 -21.20
CA LEU A 390 -8.46 21.15 -21.74
C LEU A 390 -8.19 21.16 -23.24
N PHE A 391 -8.73 22.17 -23.92
CA PHE A 391 -8.55 22.43 -25.33
C PHE A 391 -8.78 23.92 -25.61
N ARG A 392 -8.26 24.37 -26.74
CA ARG A 392 -8.44 25.73 -27.25
C ARG A 392 -9.36 25.74 -28.46
N ALA A 393 -10.03 26.87 -28.68
CA ALA A 393 -10.83 27.09 -29.88
C ALA A 393 -9.96 26.89 -31.13
N GLY A 394 -10.49 26.16 -32.11
CA GLY A 394 -9.79 25.79 -33.34
C GLY A 394 -8.94 24.51 -33.26
N GLU A 395 -8.73 23.92 -32.08
CA GLU A 395 -8.07 22.61 -31.98
C GLU A 395 -8.95 21.50 -32.54
N ARG A 396 -8.35 20.41 -33.02
CA ARG A 396 -9.10 19.29 -33.60
C ARG A 396 -9.87 18.55 -32.50
N ALA A 397 -11.16 18.34 -32.71
CA ALA A 397 -12.04 17.71 -31.74
C ALA A 397 -12.16 16.20 -32.02
N LYS A 398 -11.48 15.37 -31.23
CA LYS A 398 -11.50 13.90 -31.33
C LYS A 398 -11.99 13.21 -30.06
N GLU A 399 -12.33 13.98 -29.04
CA GLU A 399 -12.51 13.47 -27.68
C GLU A 399 -13.77 14.07 -27.08
N MET A 400 -14.48 13.27 -26.29
CA MET A 400 -15.54 13.75 -25.40
C MET A 400 -15.00 13.80 -23.98
N PHE A 401 -15.42 14.83 -23.24
CA PHE A 401 -15.07 15.05 -21.85
C PHE A 401 -16.31 14.92 -20.97
N ILE A 402 -16.18 14.21 -19.85
CA ILE A 402 -17.22 14.10 -18.83
C ILE A 402 -16.61 14.59 -17.52
N VAL A 403 -17.22 15.61 -16.91
CA VAL A 403 -16.74 16.17 -15.65
C VAL A 403 -17.15 15.25 -14.51
N LYS A 404 -16.19 14.58 -13.87
CA LYS A 404 -16.47 13.75 -12.68
C LYS A 404 -16.56 14.63 -11.44
N ARG A 405 -15.55 15.49 -11.27
CA ARG A 405 -15.41 16.43 -10.15
C ARG A 405 -14.70 17.69 -10.61
N GLY A 406 -15.16 18.85 -10.18
CA GLY A 406 -14.53 20.15 -10.42
C GLY A 406 -15.37 21.08 -11.26
N THR A 407 -14.87 22.30 -11.44
CA THR A 407 -15.55 23.33 -12.25
C THR A 407 -14.69 23.73 -13.43
N LEU A 408 -15.31 23.73 -14.60
CA LEU A 408 -14.69 24.20 -15.84
C LEU A 408 -15.40 25.47 -16.29
N ARG A 409 -14.65 26.40 -16.86
CA ARG A 409 -15.18 27.65 -17.42
C ARG A 409 -14.95 27.67 -18.93
N VAL A 410 -16.02 27.95 -19.67
CA VAL A 410 -15.99 28.27 -21.09
C VAL A 410 -15.60 29.74 -21.23
N ILE A 411 -14.53 30.02 -21.96
CA ILE A 411 -13.95 31.38 -22.00
C ILE A 411 -14.80 32.34 -22.83
N ASP A 412 -15.43 31.84 -23.91
CA ASP A 412 -16.16 32.70 -24.85
C ASP A 412 -17.59 33.04 -24.40
N GLU A 413 -18.20 32.23 -23.52
CA GLU A 413 -19.62 32.35 -23.16
C GLU A 413 -19.88 32.60 -21.67
N GLU A 414 -18.83 32.79 -20.85
CA GLU A 414 -18.89 32.85 -19.37
C GLU A 414 -19.67 31.70 -18.69
N ASN A 415 -19.98 30.63 -19.41
CA ASN A 415 -20.69 29.47 -18.89
C ASN A 415 -19.75 28.57 -18.07
N THR A 416 -20.22 28.10 -16.92
CA THR A 416 -19.50 27.16 -16.06
C THR A 416 -20.12 25.77 -16.12
N LEU A 417 -19.26 24.78 -16.34
CA LEU A 417 -19.60 23.36 -16.35
C LEU A 417 -19.24 22.77 -14.98
N THR A 418 -20.17 22.01 -14.41
CA THR A 418 -20.07 21.41 -13.07
C THR A 418 -20.10 19.88 -13.15
N ASP A 419 -19.94 19.21 -12.01
CA ASP A 419 -19.95 17.75 -11.90
C ASP A 419 -21.14 17.10 -12.63
N GLY A 420 -20.83 16.10 -13.47
CA GLY A 420 -21.80 15.36 -14.28
C GLY A 420 -22.11 15.98 -15.64
N SER A 421 -21.66 17.21 -15.90
CA SER A 421 -21.78 17.81 -17.23
C SER A 421 -20.83 17.16 -18.23
N THR A 422 -21.25 17.21 -19.49
CA THR A 422 -20.53 16.62 -20.62
C THR A 422 -20.21 17.68 -21.65
N PHE A 423 -19.10 17.50 -22.36
CA PHE A 423 -18.68 18.41 -23.41
C PHE A 423 -18.06 17.65 -24.58
N GLY A 424 -18.32 18.12 -25.79
CA GLY A 424 -17.76 17.52 -27.01
C GLY A 424 -18.43 16.22 -27.42
N GLU A 425 -19.69 16.00 -27.04
CA GLU A 425 -20.48 14.82 -27.43
C GLU A 425 -20.53 14.66 -28.95
N MET A 426 -20.75 15.79 -29.64
CA MET A 426 -20.80 15.86 -31.11
C MET A 426 -19.44 15.59 -31.79
N SER A 427 -18.33 15.65 -31.04
CA SER A 427 -16.99 15.36 -31.57
C SER A 427 -16.69 13.86 -31.64
N VAL A 428 -17.45 13.03 -30.93
CA VAL A 428 -17.31 11.57 -30.98
C VAL A 428 -18.09 10.98 -32.15
N ILE A 429 -19.22 11.59 -32.51
CA ILE A 429 -20.05 11.14 -33.63
C ILE A 429 -19.43 11.62 -34.95
N LEU A 430 -18.94 10.70 -35.78
CA LEU A 430 -18.51 11.04 -37.14
C LEU A 430 -19.75 11.25 -38.03
N ILE A 431 -20.05 12.51 -38.37
CA ILE A 431 -21.07 12.85 -39.37
C ILE A 431 -20.35 13.39 -40.61
N ASP A 432 -20.45 12.68 -41.74
CA ASP A 432 -19.83 13.13 -43.00
C ASP A 432 -20.39 14.49 -43.42
N GLY A 433 -19.48 15.43 -43.74
CA GLY A 433 -19.83 16.79 -44.17
C GLY A 433 -20.08 17.80 -43.05
N ASN A 434 -20.13 17.38 -41.78
CA ASN A 434 -20.29 18.30 -40.65
C ASN A 434 -18.93 18.88 -40.21
N GLN A 435 -18.53 20.03 -40.79
CA GLN A 435 -17.30 20.72 -40.38
C GLN A 435 -17.39 21.32 -38.96
N LEU A 436 -18.58 21.47 -38.38
CA LEU A 436 -18.75 22.00 -37.02
C LEU A 436 -18.24 21.03 -35.93
N GLY A 437 -18.18 19.73 -36.21
CA GLY A 437 -17.71 18.72 -35.25
C GLY A 437 -16.20 18.46 -35.28
N SER A 438 -15.48 18.95 -36.30
CA SER A 438 -14.07 18.58 -36.51
C SER A 438 -13.08 19.45 -35.73
N HIS A 439 -13.46 20.68 -35.40
CA HIS A 439 -12.68 21.62 -34.61
C HIS A 439 -13.49 22.13 -33.41
N ARG A 440 -12.82 22.42 -32.29
CA ARG A 440 -13.44 22.96 -31.08
C ARG A 440 -13.92 24.38 -31.34
N ALA A 441 -15.21 24.62 -31.12
CA ALA A 441 -15.80 25.95 -31.32
C ALA A 441 -15.39 26.96 -30.23
N VAL A 442 -15.14 26.48 -29.01
CA VAL A 442 -14.84 27.30 -27.83
C VAL A 442 -13.60 26.79 -27.10
N SER A 443 -13.03 27.62 -26.22
CA SER A 443 -11.95 27.21 -25.33
C SER A 443 -12.47 26.85 -23.94
N LEU A 444 -11.99 25.73 -23.39
CA LEU A 444 -12.42 25.24 -22.08
C LEU A 444 -11.24 25.19 -21.11
N ARG A 445 -11.40 25.79 -19.93
CA ARG A 445 -10.35 25.91 -18.91
C ARG A 445 -10.85 25.44 -17.55
N SER A 446 -10.01 24.73 -16.79
CA SER A 446 -10.31 24.38 -15.40
C SER A 446 -10.15 25.59 -14.49
N GLU A 447 -11.11 25.84 -13.60
CA GLU A 447 -10.96 26.88 -12.55
C GLU A 447 -10.17 26.37 -11.35
N GLY A 448 -10.48 25.14 -10.93
CA GLY A 448 -9.82 24.43 -9.83
C GLY A 448 -9.07 23.20 -10.30
N TYR A 449 -8.79 22.29 -9.38
CA TYR A 449 -8.43 20.92 -9.75
C TYR A 449 -9.70 20.19 -10.21
N SER A 450 -9.65 19.60 -11.40
CA SER A 450 -10.79 18.90 -11.99
C SER A 450 -10.39 17.51 -12.45
N ASP A 451 -11.19 16.52 -12.09
CA ASP A 451 -11.08 15.14 -12.52
C ASP A 451 -12.04 14.91 -13.70
N ILE A 452 -11.49 14.53 -14.84
CA ILE A 452 -12.21 14.49 -16.10
C ILE A 452 -12.04 13.11 -16.73
N TYR A 453 -13.15 12.54 -17.18
CA TYR A 453 -13.13 11.34 -18.01
C TYR A 453 -13.04 11.73 -19.48
N ILE A 454 -12.13 11.09 -20.19
CA ILE A 454 -11.86 11.31 -21.61
C ILE A 454 -12.21 10.03 -22.36
N LEU A 455 -13.02 10.20 -23.40
CA LEU A 455 -13.40 9.14 -24.33
C LEU A 455 -12.99 9.53 -25.74
N ASN A 456 -12.15 8.72 -26.39
CA ASN A 456 -11.66 9.01 -27.73
C ASN A 456 -12.67 8.57 -28.80
N GLN A 457 -12.77 9.34 -29.87
CA GLN A 457 -13.58 9.02 -31.04
C GLN A 457 -13.15 7.70 -31.69
N ASP A 458 -11.85 7.45 -31.79
CA ASP A 458 -11.31 6.23 -32.42
C ASP A 458 -11.78 4.97 -31.65
N ASP A 459 -11.77 5.04 -30.32
CA ASP A 459 -12.22 3.98 -29.42
C ASP A 459 -13.73 3.71 -29.58
N VAL A 460 -14.54 4.77 -29.62
CA VAL A 460 -15.99 4.65 -29.81
C VAL A 460 -16.34 4.14 -31.20
N SER A 461 -15.69 4.65 -32.25
CA SER A 461 -15.94 4.20 -33.63
C SER A 461 -15.65 2.71 -33.81
N THR A 462 -14.66 2.18 -33.10
CA THR A 462 -14.36 0.74 -33.08
C THR A 462 -15.50 -0.05 -32.42
N ILE A 463 -16.01 0.42 -31.27
CA ILE A 463 -17.14 -0.25 -30.59
C ILE A 463 -18.41 -0.19 -31.46
N LEU A 464 -18.66 0.93 -32.15
CA LEU A 464 -19.84 1.11 -33.00
C LEU A 464 -19.86 0.19 -34.23
N GLN A 465 -18.71 -0.35 -34.66
CA GLN A 465 -18.65 -1.38 -35.70
C GLN A 465 -19.28 -2.71 -35.22
N GLU A 466 -19.20 -3.01 -33.91
CA GLU A 466 -19.74 -4.23 -33.31
C GLU A 466 -21.21 -4.08 -32.90
N TYR A 467 -21.66 -2.85 -32.59
CA TYR A 467 -23.02 -2.54 -32.11
C TYR A 467 -23.79 -1.63 -33.09
N PRO A 468 -24.28 -2.16 -34.23
CA PRO A 468 -24.92 -1.35 -35.28
C PRO A 468 -26.28 -0.75 -34.87
N THR A 469 -27.01 -1.39 -33.96
CA THR A 469 -28.28 -0.85 -33.44
C THR A 469 -28.05 0.37 -32.55
N ASP A 470 -27.04 0.32 -31.69
CA ASP A 470 -26.67 1.44 -30.81
C ASP A 470 -26.06 2.59 -31.64
N ARG A 471 -25.37 2.29 -32.74
CA ARG A 471 -24.89 3.28 -33.72
C ARG A 471 -26.04 4.12 -34.29
N GLN A 472 -27.14 3.49 -34.70
CA GLN A 472 -28.31 4.21 -35.22
C GLN A 472 -28.93 5.10 -34.13
N GLN A 473 -29.10 4.57 -32.92
CA GLN A 473 -29.63 5.36 -31.79
C GLN A 473 -28.75 6.57 -31.45
N LEU A 474 -27.44 6.42 -31.49
CA LEU A 474 -26.50 7.53 -31.26
C LEU A 474 -26.58 8.60 -32.35
N LEU A 475 -26.72 8.19 -33.61
CA LEU A 475 -26.92 9.13 -34.73
C LEU A 475 -28.26 9.86 -34.61
N ASP A 476 -29.32 9.16 -34.20
CA ASP A 476 -30.63 9.75 -33.96
C ASP A 476 -30.59 10.75 -32.80
N ASN A 477 -29.93 10.40 -31.69
CA ASN A 477 -29.72 11.30 -30.56
C ASN A 477 -28.88 12.52 -30.94
N GLY A 478 -27.81 12.36 -31.73
CA GLY A 478 -26.98 13.46 -32.20
C GLY A 478 -27.70 14.41 -33.17
N ASN A 479 -28.61 13.88 -34.00
CA ASN A 479 -29.41 14.70 -34.92
C ASN A 479 -30.49 15.54 -34.20
N LEU A 480 -30.93 15.11 -33.01
CA LEU A 480 -31.91 15.86 -32.20
C LEU A 480 -31.30 17.13 -31.58
N GLU A 481 -30.00 17.12 -31.26
CA GLU A 481 -29.30 18.30 -30.72
C GLU A 481 -28.78 19.23 -31.84
N GLY A 482 -28.47 18.69 -33.02
CA GLY A 482 -28.06 19.44 -34.20
C GLY A 482 -29.23 20.08 -34.97
N SER A 483 -29.85 21.12 -34.41
CA SER A 483 -31.03 21.78 -34.97
C SER A 483 -30.91 22.21 -36.46
N HIS A 484 -31.80 21.61 -37.27
CA HIS A 484 -32.59 22.18 -38.37
C HIS A 484 -32.05 22.38 -39.81
N ASN A 485 -30.83 22.02 -40.23
CA ASN A 485 -30.47 22.24 -41.65
C ASN A 485 -29.47 21.28 -42.34
N SER A 486 -29.18 20.10 -41.78
CA SER A 486 -28.31 19.12 -42.45
C SER A 486 -29.12 18.18 -43.34
N LYS A 487 -28.90 18.29 -44.65
CA LYS A 487 -29.21 17.21 -45.60
C LYS A 487 -28.64 15.90 -45.06
N ILE A 488 -29.39 14.81 -45.24
CA ILE A 488 -28.96 13.45 -44.92
C ILE A 488 -27.66 13.17 -45.70
N TYR A 489 -26.52 13.27 -45.02
CA TYR A 489 -25.22 12.83 -45.52
C TYR A 489 -24.98 11.41 -45.01
N GLY A 490 -24.44 10.55 -45.88
CA GLY A 490 -24.30 9.12 -45.60
C GLY A 490 -23.38 8.83 -44.41
N GLU A 491 -23.57 7.67 -43.78
CA GLU A 491 -22.70 7.22 -42.68
C GLU A 491 -21.25 7.06 -43.16
N PRO A 492 -20.24 7.55 -42.42
CA PRO A 492 -18.84 7.47 -42.81
C PRO A 492 -18.31 6.05 -42.74
N ALA A 493 -17.47 5.69 -43.72
CA ALA A 493 -16.94 4.34 -43.89
C ALA A 493 -16.24 3.77 -42.64
N SER A 494 -15.63 4.61 -41.79
CA SER A 494 -14.91 4.18 -40.59
C SER A 494 -15.80 3.59 -39.49
N MET A 495 -17.10 3.89 -39.48
CA MET A 495 -18.05 3.34 -38.50
C MET A 495 -18.81 2.10 -39.02
N LEU A 496 -18.62 1.75 -40.30
CA LEU A 496 -19.24 0.58 -40.91
C LEU A 496 -18.44 -0.68 -40.61
N SER A 497 -19.14 -1.79 -40.37
CA SER A 497 -18.52 -3.11 -40.29
C SER A 497 -17.87 -3.48 -41.63
N LEU A 498 -16.86 -4.35 -41.61
CA LEU A 498 -16.15 -4.83 -42.80
C LEU A 498 -17.12 -5.40 -43.85
N GLU A 499 -18.19 -6.07 -43.41
CA GLU A 499 -19.22 -6.63 -44.29
C GLU A 499 -20.06 -5.55 -44.97
N GLU A 500 -20.38 -4.47 -44.25
CA GLU A 500 -21.11 -3.31 -44.79
C GLU A 500 -20.22 -2.48 -45.74
N GLN A 501 -18.92 -2.36 -45.45
CA GLN A 501 -17.96 -1.74 -46.35
C GLN A 501 -17.84 -2.53 -47.66
N LEU A 502 -17.76 -3.86 -47.58
CA LEU A 502 -17.73 -4.75 -48.75
C LEU A 502 -19.03 -4.68 -49.55
N SER A 503 -20.18 -4.59 -48.89
CA SER A 503 -21.47 -4.48 -49.57
C SER A 503 -21.63 -3.12 -50.27
N ARG A 504 -21.17 -2.02 -49.65
CA ARG A 504 -21.08 -0.70 -50.30
C ARG A 504 -20.13 -0.71 -51.49
N MET A 505 -18.95 -1.29 -51.36
CA MET A 505 -18.02 -1.44 -52.48
C MET A 505 -18.65 -2.26 -53.61
N LYS A 506 -19.34 -3.37 -53.28
CA LYS A 506 -20.06 -4.18 -54.26
C LYS A 506 -21.16 -3.38 -54.97
N ALA A 507 -21.90 -2.56 -54.25
CA ALA A 507 -22.93 -1.69 -54.82
C ALA A 507 -22.32 -0.61 -55.74
N GLN A 508 -21.23 0.04 -55.33
CA GLN A 508 -20.51 1.02 -56.15
C GLN A 508 -19.91 0.39 -57.41
N ILE A 509 -19.34 -0.82 -57.30
CA ILE A 509 -18.85 -1.59 -58.45
C ILE A 509 -20.02 -1.96 -59.38
N GLY A 510 -21.18 -2.33 -58.83
CA GLY A 510 -22.39 -2.60 -59.61
C GLY A 510 -22.90 -1.37 -60.36
N ASP A 511 -22.89 -0.19 -59.74
CA ASP A 511 -23.27 1.06 -60.39
C ASP A 511 -22.27 1.46 -61.48
N LEU A 512 -20.96 1.33 -61.22
CA LEU A 512 -19.91 1.53 -62.21
C LEU A 512 -20.04 0.57 -63.40
N ASP A 513 -20.35 -0.70 -63.15
CA ASP A 513 -20.60 -1.68 -64.21
C ASP A 513 -21.85 -1.32 -65.02
N GLY A 514 -22.92 -0.86 -64.36
CA GLY A 514 -24.11 -0.31 -65.01
C GLY A 514 -23.79 0.90 -65.90
N GLN A 515 -23.01 1.84 -65.39
CA GLN A 515 -22.54 3.01 -66.15
C GLN A 515 -21.65 2.61 -67.32
N LEU A 516 -20.74 1.65 -67.13
CA LEU A 516 -19.86 1.12 -68.18
C LEU A 516 -20.67 0.43 -69.29
N ASN A 517 -21.65 -0.40 -68.92
CA ASN A 517 -22.53 -1.08 -69.86
C ASN A 517 -23.37 -0.08 -70.67
N ASN A 518 -23.91 0.95 -70.02
CA ASN A 518 -24.60 2.06 -70.71
C ASN A 518 -23.67 2.81 -71.67
N MET A 519 -22.41 3.03 -71.27
CA MET A 519 -21.40 3.67 -72.12
C MET A 519 -21.06 2.79 -73.33
N TYR A 520 -20.88 1.48 -73.13
CA TYR A 520 -20.60 0.51 -74.18
C TYR A 520 -21.74 0.42 -75.21
N ALA A 521 -22.99 0.41 -74.74
CA ALA A 521 -24.17 0.46 -75.58
C ALA A 521 -24.23 1.75 -76.43
N SER A 522 -23.90 2.90 -75.82
CA SER A 522 -23.85 4.20 -76.51
C SER A 522 -22.76 4.26 -77.59
N PHE A 523 -21.62 3.62 -77.34
CA PHE A 523 -20.46 3.61 -78.24
C PHE A 523 -20.71 2.75 -79.50
N ASN A 524 -21.31 1.57 -79.32
CA ASN A 524 -21.54 0.61 -80.40
C ASN A 524 -22.55 1.14 -81.44
N VAL A 525 -23.61 1.83 -81.00
CA VAL A 525 -24.60 2.42 -81.91
C VAL A 525 -24.01 3.54 -82.77
N LYS A 526 -23.17 4.40 -82.18
CA LYS A 526 -22.56 5.54 -82.89
C LYS A 526 -21.51 5.07 -83.90
N MET A 527 -20.71 4.05 -83.56
CA MET A 527 -19.71 3.47 -84.46
C MET A 527 -20.36 2.66 -85.60
N LYS A 528 -21.38 1.84 -85.32
CA LYS A 528 -22.16 1.15 -86.36
C LYS A 528 -22.74 2.13 -87.38
N ARG A 529 -23.36 3.23 -86.93
CA ARG A 529 -23.89 4.26 -87.84
C ARG A 529 -22.81 4.88 -88.73
N ARG A 530 -21.60 5.12 -88.20
CA ARG A 530 -20.47 5.66 -88.97
C ARG A 530 -19.91 4.65 -89.97
N VAL A 531 -19.77 3.39 -89.57
CA VAL A 531 -19.28 2.32 -90.46
C VAL A 531 -20.27 2.06 -91.59
N THR A 532 -21.57 1.98 -91.32
CA THR A 532 -22.59 1.80 -92.36
C THR A 532 -22.65 3.01 -93.32
N ALA A 533 -22.41 4.23 -92.84
CA ALA A 533 -22.30 5.41 -93.70
C ALA A 533 -21.07 5.35 -94.61
N VAL A 534 -19.92 4.92 -94.08
CA VAL A 534 -18.68 4.73 -94.84
C VAL A 534 -18.82 3.58 -95.85
N GLU A 535 -19.42 2.46 -95.49
CA GLU A 535 -19.69 1.34 -96.40
C GLU A 535 -20.62 1.75 -97.55
N ARG A 536 -21.66 2.54 -97.28
CA ARG A 536 -22.55 3.08 -98.32
C ARG A 536 -21.80 4.03 -99.26
N LEU A 537 -20.94 4.90 -98.73
CA LEU A 537 -20.07 5.78 -99.52
C LEU A 537 -19.09 4.98 -100.38
N PHE A 538 -18.43 3.98 -99.78
CA PHE A 538 -17.50 3.09 -100.47
C PHE A 538 -18.19 2.30 -101.58
N ALA A 539 -19.37 1.73 -101.32
CA ALA A 539 -20.15 1.00 -102.33
C ALA A 539 -20.54 1.90 -103.51
N ARG A 540 -20.94 3.15 -103.24
CA ARG A 540 -21.35 4.13 -104.27
C ARG A 540 -20.17 4.60 -105.14
N HIS A 541 -18.95 4.65 -104.60
CA HIS A 541 -17.76 5.12 -105.33
C HIS A 541 -16.76 4.01 -105.68
N ARG A 542 -17.14 2.74 -105.47
CA ARG A 542 -16.29 1.55 -105.64
C ARG A 542 -15.64 1.46 -107.02
N ARG A 543 -16.38 1.76 -108.09
CA ARG A 543 -15.84 1.73 -109.47
C ARG A 543 -14.82 2.84 -109.71
N GLN A 544 -15.04 4.03 -109.13
CA GLN A 544 -14.19 5.20 -109.30
C GLN A 544 -12.89 5.06 -108.50
N ILE A 545 -12.98 4.59 -107.26
CA ILE A 545 -11.81 4.28 -106.40
C ILE A 545 -10.93 3.19 -107.04
N LYS A 546 -11.54 2.15 -107.64
CA LYS A 546 -10.80 1.09 -108.33
C LYS A 546 -10.07 1.61 -109.59
N LEU A 547 -10.68 2.55 -110.32
CA LEU A 547 -10.07 3.22 -111.46
C LEU A 547 -8.93 4.16 -111.05
N ASP A 548 -9.08 4.89 -109.95
CA ASP A 548 -8.05 5.81 -109.43
C ASP A 548 -6.86 5.07 -108.82
N CYS A 549 -7.08 3.89 -108.24
CA CYS A 549 -6.01 3.01 -107.75
C CYS A 549 -5.20 2.39 -108.91
N LEU A 550 -5.88 1.97 -109.99
CA LEU A 550 -5.23 1.44 -111.20
C LEU A 550 -4.49 2.53 -112.00
N ARG A 551 -4.93 3.80 -111.90
CA ARG A 551 -4.24 4.96 -112.50
C ARG A 551 -3.14 5.55 -111.60
N GLY A 552 -2.83 4.92 -110.47
CA GLY A 552 -1.75 5.35 -109.57
C GLY A 552 -1.99 6.67 -108.83
N LYS A 553 -3.23 7.18 -108.79
CA LYS A 553 -3.58 8.43 -108.09
C LYS A 553 -3.77 8.28 -106.59
N ILE A 554 -3.93 7.06 -106.10
CA ILE A 554 -4.09 6.73 -104.67
C ILE A 554 -2.92 5.83 -104.30
N ARG A 555 -2.00 6.34 -103.47
CA ARG A 555 -0.99 5.53 -102.77
C ARG A 555 -1.53 5.25 -101.37
N PHE A 556 -1.41 4.00 -100.91
CA PHE A 556 -1.70 3.64 -99.54
C PHE A 556 -0.72 4.31 -98.57
#